data_AF-A0AAU7B304-F1
#
_entry.id   AF-A0AAU7B304-F1
#
_cell.length_a   1.000
_cell.length_b   1.000
_cell.length_c   1.000
_cell.angle_alpha   90.00
_cell.angle_beta   90.00
_cell.angle_gamma   90.00
#
_symmetry.space_group_name_H-M   'P 1'
#
loop_
_entity.id
_entity.type
_entity.pdbx_description
1 polymer ?
#
loop_
_entity_poly.entity_id
_entity_poly.type
_entity_poly.pdbx_seq_one_letter_code
_entity_poly.pdbx_strand_id
1 'polypeptide(L)'
;MAAADPGPPAARDEPWPSAPEERLTRLVHDLRTPLTIVSGFADLLRRRSDLTEEQRAEYLTRLGDAATDLRAILDSERADRLG
;
A
#
# COMPACT_ATOMS: atom_id res chain seq x y z
N MET A 1 14.90 44.05 -29.54
CA MET A 1 14.56 44.02 -28.10
C MET A 1 14.53 42.55 -27.69
N ALA A 2 15.67 42.03 -27.22
CA ALA A 2 15.80 40.63 -26.82
C ALA A 2 15.33 40.50 -25.39
N ALA A 3 14.28 39.70 -25.16
CA ALA A 3 13.87 39.33 -23.81
C ALA A 3 14.95 38.42 -23.22
N ALA A 4 15.49 38.82 -22.06
CA ALA A 4 16.47 38.04 -21.32
C ALA A 4 15.86 36.69 -20.91
N ASP A 5 16.65 35.64 -21.11
CA ASP A 5 16.41 34.28 -20.66
C ASP A 5 16.38 34.24 -19.13
N PRO A 6 15.25 33.90 -18.47
CA PRO A 6 15.26 33.67 -17.04
C PRO A 6 15.96 32.34 -16.78
N GLY A 7 17.16 32.40 -16.18
CA GLY A 7 17.93 31.23 -15.78
C GLY A 7 17.12 30.21 -14.95
N PRO A 8 17.62 28.97 -14.83
CA PRO A 8 16.84 27.87 -14.28
C PRO A 8 16.35 28.19 -12.86
N PRO A 9 15.05 28.07 -12.56
CA PRO A 9 14.56 28.24 -11.20
C PRO A 9 15.23 27.19 -10.30
N ALA A 10 15.93 27.69 -9.30
CA ALA A 10 16.59 26.92 -8.27
C ALA A 10 15.60 25.96 -7.58
N ALA A 11 16.08 24.74 -7.34
CA ALA A 11 15.56 23.72 -6.40
C ALA A 11 14.03 23.50 -6.39
N ARG A 12 13.63 22.33 -6.87
CA ARG A 12 12.26 21.80 -6.72
C ARG A 12 11.97 21.51 -5.24
N ASP A 13 11.55 22.54 -4.51
CA ASP A 13 10.73 22.42 -3.32
C ASP A 13 9.26 22.26 -3.76
N GLU A 14 8.92 21.17 -4.45
CA GLU A 14 7.51 20.88 -4.69
C GLU A 14 6.87 20.46 -3.36
N PRO A 15 5.94 21.25 -2.79
CA PRO A 15 5.28 20.89 -1.55
C PRO A 15 4.47 19.62 -1.79
N TRP A 16 4.50 18.71 -0.82
CA TRP A 16 3.69 17.49 -0.81
C TRP A 16 2.22 17.83 -1.08
N PRO A 17 1.49 17.04 -1.90
CA PRO A 17 0.08 17.29 -2.11
C PRO A 17 -0.68 17.16 -0.78
N SER A 18 -1.31 18.26 -0.39
CA SER A 18 -1.95 18.45 0.92
C SER A 18 -3.41 18.00 0.94
N ALA A 19 -3.95 17.57 -0.21
CA ALA A 19 -5.35 17.24 -0.42
C ALA A 19 -5.74 15.93 0.29
N PRO A 20 -6.77 15.93 1.16
CA PRO A 20 -7.30 14.72 1.79
C PRO A 20 -7.68 13.62 0.78
N GLU A 21 -8.14 14.00 -0.41
CA GLU A 21 -8.56 13.07 -1.47
C GLU A 21 -7.41 12.27 -2.06
N GLU A 22 -6.24 12.88 -2.23
CA GLU A 22 -5.05 12.19 -2.76
C GLU A 22 -4.46 11.21 -1.74
N ARG A 23 -4.48 11.57 -0.46
CA ARG A 23 -4.08 10.68 0.63
C ARG A 23 -5.00 9.47 0.73
N LEU A 24 -6.31 9.69 0.69
CA LEU A 24 -7.29 8.60 0.66
C LEU A 24 -7.08 7.69 -0.55
N THR A 25 -6.80 8.27 -1.71
CA THR A 25 -6.54 7.50 -2.94
C THR A 25 -5.31 6.61 -2.80
N ARG A 26 -4.21 7.11 -2.22
CA ARG A 26 -3.01 6.30 -1.94
C ARG A 26 -3.30 5.20 -0.92
N LEU A 27 -3.93 5.53 0.21
CA LEU A 27 -4.28 4.54 1.23
C LEU A 27 -5.12 3.40 0.64
N VAL A 28 -6.14 3.72 -0.16
CA VAL A 28 -6.96 2.69 -0.84
C VAL A 28 -6.13 1.84 -1.80
N HIS A 29 -5.22 2.47 -2.55
CA HIS A 29 -4.32 1.76 -3.45
C HIS A 29 -3.42 0.77 -2.68
N ASP A 30 -2.81 1.23 -1.59
CA ASP A 30 -1.85 0.46 -0.83
C ASP A 30 -2.51 -0.67 -0.05
N LEU A 31 -3.74 -0.48 0.45
CA LEU A 31 -4.53 -1.54 1.08
C LEU A 31 -5.03 -2.60 0.08
N ARG A 32 -5.24 -2.24 -1.19
CA ARG A 32 -5.78 -3.17 -2.21
C ARG A 32 -4.86 -4.37 -2.42
N THR A 33 -3.55 -4.16 -2.42
CA THR A 33 -2.56 -5.23 -2.66
C THR A 33 -2.63 -6.33 -1.59
N PRO A 34 -2.39 -6.05 -0.29
CA PRO A 34 -2.44 -7.09 0.73
C PRO A 34 -3.86 -7.64 0.93
N LEU A 35 -4.92 -6.85 0.71
CA LEU A 35 -6.30 -7.37 0.74
C LEU A 35 -6.57 -8.41 -0.37
N THR A 36 -6.01 -8.19 -1.56
CA THR A 36 -6.08 -9.15 -2.68
C THR A 36 -5.39 -10.46 -2.31
N ILE A 37 -4.23 -10.38 -1.65
CA ILE A 37 -3.47 -11.54 -1.18
C ILE A 37 -4.25 -12.31 -0.12
N VAL A 38 -4.76 -11.63 0.93
CA VAL A 38 -5.58 -12.25 1.98
C VAL A 38 -6.78 -12.98 1.39
N SER A 39 -7.53 -12.31 0.51
CA SER A 39 -8.72 -12.88 -0.11
C SER A 39 -8.37 -14.08 -1.00
N GLY A 40 -7.31 -13.98 -1.79
CA GLY A 40 -6.84 -15.04 -2.68
C GLY A 40 -6.42 -16.30 -1.92
N PHE A 41 -5.58 -16.17 -0.90
CA PHE A 41 -5.14 -17.33 -0.11
C PHE A 41 -6.27 -17.92 0.75
N ALA A 42 -7.17 -17.08 1.29
CA ALA A 42 -8.36 -17.57 1.99
C ALA A 42 -9.28 -18.38 1.06
N ASP A 43 -9.44 -17.94 -0.18
CA ASP A 43 -10.20 -18.67 -1.20
C ASP A 43 -9.53 -19.97 -1.62
N LEU A 44 -8.21 -19.98 -1.80
CA LEU A 44 -7.44 -21.19 -2.11
C LEU A 44 -7.57 -22.23 -0.98
N LEU A 45 -7.39 -21.81 0.26
CA LEU A 45 -7.52 -22.68 1.45
C LEU A 45 -8.93 -23.26 1.60
N ARG A 46 -9.96 -22.50 1.21
CA ARG A 46 -11.36 -22.94 1.28
C ARG A 46 -11.75 -23.88 0.15
N ARG A 47 -11.22 -23.67 -1.06
CA ARG A 47 -11.60 -24.41 -2.27
C ARG A 47 -10.75 -25.65 -2.51
N ARG A 48 -9.50 -25.67 -2.04
CA ARG A 48 -8.58 -26.81 -2.24
C ARG A 48 -8.55 -27.72 -1.02
N SER A 49 -9.17 -28.88 -1.15
CA SER A 49 -9.15 -29.95 -0.14
C SER A 49 -7.91 -30.84 -0.23
N ASP A 50 -7.15 -30.74 -1.33
CA ASP A 50 -6.01 -31.58 -1.71
C ASP A 50 -4.64 -30.98 -1.35
N LEU A 51 -4.60 -29.96 -0.49
CA LEU A 51 -3.34 -29.32 -0.08
C LEU A 51 -2.55 -30.24 0.86
N THR A 52 -1.25 -30.34 0.61
CA THR A 52 -0.34 -30.91 1.62
C THR A 52 -0.25 -29.99 2.83
N GLU A 53 0.25 -30.52 3.95
CA GLU A 53 0.42 -29.71 5.16
C GLU A 53 1.40 -28.55 4.92
N GLU A 54 2.46 -28.80 4.15
CA GLU A 54 3.45 -27.77 3.79
C GLU A 54 2.82 -26.66 2.95
N GLN A 55 2.00 -27.01 1.95
CA GLN A 55 1.30 -26.02 1.12
C GLN A 55 0.28 -25.22 1.94
N ARG A 56 -0.44 -25.89 2.84
CA ARG A 56 -1.38 -25.24 3.77
C ARG A 56 -0.65 -24.25 4.66
N ALA A 57 0.48 -24.65 5.25
CA ALA A 57 1.32 -23.79 6.08
C ALA A 57 1.84 -22.58 5.29
N GLU A 58 2.35 -22.78 4.07
CA GLU A 58 2.83 -21.70 3.20
C GLU A 58 1.72 -20.67 2.90
N TYR A 59 0.50 -21.14 2.61
CA TYR A 59 -0.64 -20.27 2.31
C TYR A 59 -1.10 -19.50 3.54
N LEU A 60 -1.12 -20.15 4.72
CA LEU A 60 -1.44 -19.49 5.99
C LEU A 60 -0.39 -18.44 6.37
N THR A 61 0.89 -18.72 6.15
CA THR A 61 1.98 -17.74 6.36
C THR A 61 1.77 -16.52 5.48
N ARG A 62 1.60 -16.69 4.16
CA ARG A 62 1.36 -15.56 3.24
C ARG A 62 0.11 -14.75 3.58
N LEU A 63 -0.95 -15.42 4.03
CA LEU A 63 -2.17 -14.75 4.49
C LEU A 63 -1.91 -13.92 5.75
N GLY A 64 -1.17 -14.46 6.71
CA GLY A 64 -0.80 -13.78 7.96
C GLY A 64 0.13 -12.59 7.73
N ASP A 65 1.11 -12.74 6.84
CA ASP A 65 2.03 -11.66 6.46
C ASP A 65 1.25 -10.49 5.82
N ALA A 66 0.38 -10.79 4.85
CA ALA A 66 -0.45 -9.76 4.22
C ALA A 66 -1.43 -9.08 5.19
N ALA A 67 -1.97 -9.82 6.17
CA ALA A 67 -2.79 -9.23 7.23
C ALA A 67 -1.97 -8.30 8.14
N THR A 68 -0.70 -8.62 8.37
CA THR A 68 0.25 -7.78 9.12
C THR A 68 0.58 -6.50 8.33
N ASP A 69 0.80 -6.61 7.03
CA ASP A 69 1.03 -5.45 6.14
C ASP A 69 -0.18 -4.50 6.14
N LEU A 70 -1.41 -5.03 6.06
CA LEU A 70 -2.63 -4.24 6.20
C LEU A 70 -2.65 -3.43 7.50
N ARG A 71 -2.25 -4.06 8.62
CA ARG A 71 -2.19 -3.37 9.91
C ARG A 71 -1.15 -2.26 9.88
N ALA A 72 0.05 -2.54 9.35
CA ALA A 72 1.13 -1.57 9.28
C ALA A 72 0.75 -0.32 8.48
N ILE A 73 0.10 -0.49 7.32
CA ILE A 73 -0.39 0.63 6.48
C ILE A 73 -1.40 1.50 7.25
N LEU A 74 -2.32 0.88 7.98
CA LEU A 74 -3.32 1.61 8.77
C LEU A 74 -2.67 2.36 9.95
N ASP A 75 -1.68 1.74 10.59
CA ASP A 75 -0.98 2.34 11.73
C ASP A 75 -0.09 3.51 11.29
N SER A 76 0.56 3.43 10.12
CA SER A 76 1.35 4.54 9.57
C SER A 76 0.48 5.76 9.25
N GLU A 77 -0.65 5.56 8.56
CA GLU A 77 -1.60 6.65 8.28
C GLU A 77 -2.16 7.28 9.56
N ARG A 78 -2.39 6.47 10.59
CA ARG A 78 -2.84 6.98 11.88
C ARG A 78 -1.76 7.84 12.56
N ALA A 79 -0.51 7.40 12.52
CA ALA A 79 0.62 8.16 13.08
C ALA A 79 0.79 9.51 12.36
N ASP A 80 0.73 9.51 11.04
CA ASP A 80 0.84 10.72 10.21
C ASP A 80 -0.29 11.74 10.45
N ARG A 81 -1.45 11.30 10.98
CA ARG A 81 -2.55 12.19 11.36
C ARG A 81 -2.41 12.81 12.75
N LEU A 82 -1.55 12.28 13.60
CA LEU A 82 -1.39 12.68 15.01
C LEU A 82 -0.04 13.37 15.30
N GLY A 83 0.91 13.32 14.36
CA GLY A 83 2.17 14.08 14.38
C GLY A 83 2.03 15.44 13.70
#